data_AF-A0A662HIS5-F1
#
_entry.id   AF-A0A662HIS5-F1
#
_cell.length_a   1.000
_cell.length_b   1.000
_cell.length_c   1.000
_cell.angle_alpha   90.00
_cell.angle_beta   90.00
_cell.angle_gamma   90.00
#
_symmetry.space_group_name_H-M   'P 1'
#
loop_
_entity.id
_entity.type
_entity.pdbx_description
1 polymer ?
#
loop_
_entity_poly.entity_id
_entity_poly.type
_entity_poly.pdbx_seq_one_letter_code
_entity_poly.pdbx_strand_id
1 'polypeptide(L)'
;MIVQEGDLVLLYFSEDRHYIVKVTRGSTYSFNEGVIRAEDLLGRHYGEVLRTHIGVKFRVVRPSLLDVVYRKFERRTQVIYPKDAALIALKAGVGPGSRIVEAGTGSGCLTAVLAYLVRPSGV
;
A
#
# COMPACT_ATOMS: atom_id res chain seq x y z
N MET A 1 -4.05 8.43 14.94
CA MET A 1 -3.60 7.03 14.75
C MET A 1 -2.09 7.04 14.63
N ILE A 2 -1.41 6.13 15.34
CA ILE A 2 0.05 6.02 15.40
C ILE A 2 0.54 4.82 14.58
N VAL A 3 1.79 4.84 14.14
CA VAL A 3 2.48 3.71 13.49
C VAL A 3 2.81 2.63 14.51
N GLN A 4 2.47 1.39 14.18
CA GLN A 4 2.76 0.21 15.00
C GLN A 4 3.66 -0.80 14.29
N GLU A 5 4.20 -1.75 15.05
CA GLU A 5 4.95 -2.89 14.50
C GLU A 5 4.07 -3.69 13.54
N GLY A 6 4.59 -4.02 12.37
CA GLY A 6 3.89 -4.77 11.33
C GLY A 6 3.05 -3.91 10.37
N ASP A 7 2.84 -2.62 10.66
CA ASP A 7 2.13 -1.71 9.76
C ASP A 7 2.88 -1.56 8.42
N LEU A 8 2.11 -1.43 7.34
CA LEU A 8 2.61 -0.89 6.09
C LEU A 8 2.57 0.64 6.17
N VAL A 9 3.69 1.29 5.89
CA VAL A 9 3.84 2.74 5.89
C VAL A 9 4.32 3.21 4.53
N LEU A 10 3.66 4.22 3.97
CA LEU A 10 4.10 4.95 2.79
C LEU A 10 4.97 6.13 3.25
N LEU A 11 6.25 6.09 2.91
CA LEU A 11 7.22 7.16 3.10
C LEU A 11 7.14 8.08 1.88
N TYR A 12 6.49 9.23 2.01
CA TYR A 12 6.25 10.13 0.89
C TYR A 12 7.25 11.29 0.89
N PHE A 13 8.16 11.33 -0.09
CA PHE A 13 9.09 12.44 -0.30
C PHE A 13 8.58 13.41 -1.38
N SER A 14 8.16 12.86 -2.52
CA SER A 14 7.53 13.58 -3.64
C SER A 14 6.70 12.62 -4.50
N GLU A 15 6.07 13.13 -5.56
CA GLU A 15 5.21 12.33 -6.46
C GLU A 15 5.93 11.13 -7.07
N ASP A 16 7.21 11.29 -7.44
CA ASP A 16 8.04 10.22 -8.02
C ASP A 16 8.87 9.44 -6.99
N ARG A 17 8.90 9.91 -5.73
CA ARG A 17 9.85 9.41 -4.71
C ARG A 17 9.09 9.08 -3.45
N HIS A 18 8.68 7.83 -3.38
CA HIS A 18 7.92 7.30 -2.27
C HIS A 18 8.02 5.79 -2.21
N TYR A 19 8.05 5.29 -0.99
CA TYR A 19 8.39 3.90 -0.72
C TYR A 19 7.42 3.32 0.28
N ILE A 20 7.01 2.07 0.07
CA ILE A 20 6.21 1.33 1.04
C ILE A 20 7.14 0.39 1.80
N VAL A 21 7.18 0.56 3.11
CA VAL A 21 7.91 -0.32 4.02
C VAL A 21 6.94 -1.02 4.96
N LYS A 22 7.27 -2.25 5.33
CA LYS A 22 6.66 -2.89 6.50
C LYS A 22 7.51 -2.55 7.70
N VAL A 23 6.94 -1.86 8.68
CA VAL A 23 7.64 -1.43 9.89
C VAL A 23 7.95 -2.67 10.71
N THR A 24 9.24 -3.00 10.81
CA THR A 24 9.71 -4.15 11.57
C THR A 24 10.85 -3.69 12.47
N ARG A 25 10.72 -3.84 13.79
CA ARG A 25 11.71 -3.38 14.77
C ARG A 25 13.12 -3.90 14.45
N GLY A 26 14.13 -3.05 14.62
CA GLY A 26 15.51 -3.33 14.25
C GLY A 26 15.80 -3.23 12.75
N SER A 27 14.79 -3.03 11.90
CA SER A 27 15.01 -2.85 10.47
C SER A 27 15.49 -1.43 10.15
N THR A 28 16.39 -1.37 9.17
CA THR A 28 16.89 -0.12 8.60
C THR A 28 16.55 -0.08 7.12
N TYR A 29 15.93 1.00 6.67
CA TYR A 29 15.53 1.20 5.28
C TYR A 29 16.45 2.24 4.64
N SER A 30 17.15 1.85 3.58
CA SER A 30 18.09 2.71 2.85
C SER A 30 17.50 3.14 1.52
N PHE A 31 17.43 4.45 1.31
CA PHE A 31 16.97 5.09 0.09
C PHE A 31 18.00 6.12 -0.39
N ASN A 32 17.80 6.67 -1.59
CA ASN A 32 18.64 7.75 -2.10
C ASN A 32 18.53 9.03 -1.24
N GLU A 33 17.39 9.24 -0.60
CA GLU A 33 17.11 10.35 0.32
C GLU A 33 17.67 10.13 1.73
N GLY A 34 18.37 9.01 1.94
CA GLY A 34 19.00 8.64 3.18
C GLY A 34 18.38 7.40 3.82
N VAL A 35 18.74 7.22 5.09
CA VAL A 35 18.42 6.06 5.91
C VAL A 35 17.33 6.44 6.91
N ILE A 36 16.36 5.55 7.06
CA ILE A 36 15.26 5.64 8.03
C ILE A 36 15.26 4.34 8.84
N ARG A 37 15.27 4.43 10.17
CA ARG A 37 15.18 3.26 11.04
C ARG A 37 13.72 3.02 11.43
N ALA A 38 13.34 1.77 11.69
CA ALA A 38 11.99 1.44 12.15
C ALA A 38 11.64 2.19 13.44
N GLU A 39 12.62 2.41 14.31
CA GLU A 39 12.51 3.16 15.56
C GLU A 39 12.16 4.63 15.35
N ASP A 40 12.54 5.21 14.20
CA ASP A 40 12.19 6.60 13.87
C ASP A 40 10.71 6.73 13.49
N LEU A 41 10.09 5.63 13.04
CA LEU A 41 8.70 5.55 12.58
C LEU A 41 7.74 5.08 13.69
N LEU A 42 8.16 4.12 14.52
CA LEU A 42 7.33 3.53 15.56
C LEU A 42 6.80 4.61 16.53
N GLY A 43 5.48 4.59 16.77
CA GLY A 43 4.82 5.57 17.65
C GLY A 43 4.56 6.94 17.02
N ARG A 44 5.08 7.22 15.81
CA ARG A 44 4.81 8.47 15.09
C ARG A 44 3.38 8.53 14.60
N HIS A 45 2.87 9.74 14.41
CA HIS A 45 1.53 9.92 13.88
C HIS A 45 1.53 9.85 12.35
N TYR A 46 0.55 9.14 11.78
CA TYR A 46 0.29 9.26 10.36
C TYR A 46 -0.06 10.72 10.01
N GLY A 47 0.56 11.26 8.96
CA GLY A 47 0.51 12.65 8.52
C GLY A 47 1.70 13.49 8.96
N GLU A 48 2.48 13.03 9.94
CA GLU A 48 3.67 13.72 10.46
C GLU A 48 4.77 13.84 9.40
N VAL A 49 5.48 14.97 9.40
CA VAL A 49 6.64 15.22 8.54
C VAL A 49 7.90 14.98 9.35
N LEU A 50 8.69 14.01 8.94
CA LEU A 50 9.96 13.65 9.54
C LEU A 50 11.12 14.05 8.60
N ARG A 51 12.35 13.89 9.09
CA ARG A 51 13.57 14.11 8.31
C ARG A 51 14.46 12.88 8.38
N THR A 52 15.11 12.55 7.26
CA THR A 52 16.19 11.56 7.24
C THR A 52 17.45 12.12 7.91
N HIS A 53 18.44 11.28 8.18
CA HIS A 53 19.71 11.70 8.78
C HIS A 53 20.49 12.76 7.97
N ILE A 54 20.22 12.89 6.66
CA ILE A 54 20.78 13.95 5.80
C ILE A 54 19.85 15.17 5.63
N GLY A 55 18.78 15.25 6.42
CA GLY A 55 17.88 16.41 6.48
C GLY A 55 16.75 16.44 5.45
N VAL A 56 16.62 15.41 4.60
CA VAL A 56 15.54 15.34 3.59
C VAL A 56 14.21 15.08 4.30
N LYS A 57 13.21 15.92 4.03
CA LYS A 57 11.87 15.78 4.61
C LYS A 57 11.06 14.69 3.90
N PHE A 58 10.28 13.94 4.67
CA PHE A 58 9.26 13.03 4.15
C PHE A 58 8.04 13.00 5.07
N ARG A 59 6.89 12.60 4.54
CA ARG A 59 5.66 12.42 5.30
C ARG A 59 5.40 10.94 5.54
N VAL A 60 5.02 10.62 6.77
CA VAL A 60 4.55 9.28 7.17
C VAL A 60 3.09 9.13 6.79
N VAL A 61 2.77 8.31 5.80
CA VAL A 61 1.41 8.19 5.25
C VAL A 61 0.93 6.75 5.39
N ARG A 62 -0.37 6.58 5.66
CA ARG A 62 -0.99 5.25 5.59
C ARG A 62 -1.22 4.92 4.12
N PRO A 63 -0.66 3.82 3.59
CA PRO A 63 -0.85 3.46 2.20
C PRO A 63 -2.32 3.15 1.93
N SER A 64 -2.82 3.61 0.79
CA SER A 64 -4.10 3.16 0.26
C SER A 64 -4.01 1.71 -0.24
N LEU A 65 -5.16 1.08 -0.51
CA LEU A 65 -5.18 -0.22 -1.18
C LEU A 65 -4.39 -0.17 -2.49
N LEU A 66 -4.57 0.88 -3.28
CA LEU A 66 -3.92 1.01 -4.59
C LEU A 66 -2.40 1.20 -4.44
N ASP A 67 -1.95 1.89 -3.39
CA ASP A 67 -0.52 1.98 -3.09
C ASP A 67 0.06 0.59 -2.85
N VAL A 68 -0.56 -0.22 -1.99
CA VAL A 68 -0.08 -1.58 -1.71
C VAL A 68 -0.14 -2.46 -2.96
N VAL A 69 -1.29 -2.51 -3.62
CA VAL A 69 -1.52 -3.43 -4.75
C VAL A 69 -0.63 -3.09 -5.94
N TYR A 70 -0.51 -1.82 -6.33
CA TYR A 70 0.18 -1.48 -7.57
C TYR A 70 1.65 -1.15 -7.38
N ARG A 71 2.10 -0.84 -6.16
CA ARG A 71 3.52 -0.54 -5.88
C ARG A 71 4.26 -1.67 -5.19
N LYS A 72 3.56 -2.56 -4.45
CA LYS A 72 4.22 -3.62 -3.68
C LYS A 72 4.04 -5.02 -4.23
N PHE A 73 2.98 -5.30 -4.99
CA PHE A 73 2.82 -6.63 -5.57
C PHE A 73 3.87 -6.84 -6.67
N GLU A 74 4.44 -8.05 -6.68
CA GLU A 74 5.34 -8.47 -7.73
C GLU A 74 4.55 -8.68 -9.02
N ARG A 75 4.92 -7.97 -10.09
CA ARG A 75 4.24 -8.07 -11.38
C ARG A 75 4.88 -9.15 -12.24
N ARG A 76 4.30 -10.34 -12.22
CA ARG A 76 4.73 -11.49 -13.05
C ARG A 76 3.98 -11.58 -14.38
N THR A 77 2.82 -10.93 -14.46
CA THR A 77 1.92 -10.91 -15.61
C THR A 77 1.36 -9.52 -15.83
N GLN A 78 0.74 -9.29 -16.99
CA GLN A 78 0.04 -8.03 -17.25
C GLN A 78 -1.11 -7.84 -16.26
N VAL A 79 -1.22 -6.63 -15.70
CA VAL A 79 -2.17 -6.31 -14.63
C VAL A 79 -3.29 -5.39 -15.10
N ILE A 80 -4.45 -5.53 -14.48
CA ILE A 80 -5.57 -4.59 -14.63
C ILE A 80 -5.30 -3.38 -13.73
N TYR A 81 -5.26 -2.19 -14.32
CA TYR A 81 -5.01 -0.93 -13.61
C TYR A 81 -6.28 -0.37 -12.94
N PRO A 82 -6.15 0.57 -11.98
CA PRO A 82 -7.27 1.03 -11.15
C PRO A 82 -8.49 1.52 -11.94
N LYS A 83 -8.26 2.21 -13.07
CA LYS A 83 -9.34 2.71 -13.93
C LYS A 83 -10.25 1.59 -14.43
N ASP A 84 -9.67 0.46 -14.83
CA ASP A 84 -10.40 -0.66 -15.41
C ASP A 84 -10.98 -1.54 -14.30
N ALA A 85 -10.22 -1.74 -13.21
CA ALA A 85 -10.70 -2.47 -12.03
C ALA A 85 -11.96 -1.83 -11.43
N ALA A 86 -11.99 -0.50 -11.32
CA ALA A 86 -13.16 0.24 -10.85
C ALA A 86 -14.36 0.05 -11.79
N LEU A 87 -14.15 0.15 -13.10
CA LEU A 87 -15.21 -0.03 -14.09
C LEU A 87 -15.77 -1.46 -14.09
N ILE A 88 -14.90 -2.47 -14.00
CA ILE A 88 -15.28 -3.89 -13.88
C ILE A 88 -16.15 -4.10 -12.64
N ALA A 89 -15.70 -3.61 -11.47
CA ALA A 89 -16.41 -3.77 -10.21
C ALA A 89 -17.81 -3.12 -10.26
N LEU A 90 -17.91 -1.90 -10.80
CA LEU A 90 -19.18 -1.19 -10.94
C LEU A 90 -20.14 -1.92 -11.90
N LYS A 91 -19.65 -2.36 -13.06
CA LYS A 91 -20.48 -3.07 -14.05
C LYS A 91 -20.96 -4.44 -13.54
N ALA A 92 -20.14 -5.13 -12.77
CA ALA A 92 -20.47 -6.43 -12.20
C ALA A 92 -21.30 -6.33 -10.90
N GLY A 93 -21.59 -5.12 -10.40
CA GLY A 93 -22.35 -4.92 -9.16
C GLY A 93 -21.64 -5.45 -7.92
N VAL A 94 -20.30 -5.40 -7.90
CA VAL A 94 -19.48 -5.91 -6.79
C VAL A 94 -19.68 -5.05 -5.54
N GLY A 95 -19.97 -5.70 -4.41
CA GLY A 95 -20.08 -5.04 -3.12
C GLY A 95 -19.99 -5.99 -1.94
N PRO A 96 -20.23 -5.50 -0.71
CA PRO A 96 -20.19 -6.31 0.51
C PRO A 96 -21.06 -7.56 0.41
N GLY A 97 -20.47 -8.73 0.73
CA GLY A 97 -21.19 -10.01 0.69
C GLY A 97 -21.34 -10.63 -0.70
N SER A 98 -20.89 -9.97 -1.77
CA SER A 98 -20.83 -10.59 -3.10
C SER A 98 -19.94 -11.83 -3.08
N ARG A 99 -20.37 -12.87 -3.81
CA ARG A 99 -19.55 -14.04 -4.13
C ARG A 99 -19.00 -13.89 -5.54
N ILE A 100 -17.68 -13.80 -5.69
CA ILE A 100 -17.03 -13.46 -6.95
C ILE A 100 -16.22 -14.64 -7.45
N VAL A 101 -16.28 -14.89 -8.75
CA VAL A 101 -15.39 -15.81 -9.45
C VAL A 101 -14.50 -14.99 -10.36
N GLU A 102 -13.20 -15.10 -10.15
CA GLU A 102 -12.17 -14.53 -11.01
C GLU A 102 -11.36 -15.68 -11.63
N ALA A 103 -11.21 -15.67 -12.95
CA ALA A 103 -10.43 -16.66 -13.68
C ALA A 103 -9.33 -15.96 -14.46
N GLY A 104 -8.10 -16.43 -14.19
CA GLY A 104 -6.86 -15.71 -14.44
C GLY A 104 -6.50 -14.79 -13.27
N THR A 105 -5.91 -15.34 -12.20
CA THR A 105 -5.46 -14.55 -11.04
C THR A 105 -4.31 -13.61 -11.40
N GLY A 106 -3.41 -14.05 -12.30
CA GLY A 106 -2.24 -13.28 -12.71
C GLY A 106 -1.40 -12.82 -11.52
N SER A 107 -1.06 -11.53 -11.48
CA SER A 107 -0.32 -10.93 -10.36
C SER A 107 -1.21 -10.56 -9.16
N GLY A 108 -2.51 -10.91 -9.19
CA GLY A 108 -3.45 -10.71 -8.08
C GLY A 108 -3.94 -9.27 -7.87
N CYS A 109 -3.67 -8.34 -8.80
CA CYS A 109 -4.06 -6.95 -8.62
C CYS A 109 -5.58 -6.74 -8.62
N LEU A 110 -6.30 -7.35 -9.58
CA LEU A 110 -7.76 -7.28 -9.60
C LEU A 110 -8.34 -8.07 -8.42
N THR A 111 -7.82 -9.27 -8.14
CA THR A 111 -8.16 -10.08 -6.96
C THR A 111 -8.15 -9.25 -5.67
N ALA A 112 -7.08 -8.47 -5.42
CA ALA A 112 -6.96 -7.67 -4.21
C ALA A 112 -7.99 -6.53 -4.14
N VAL A 113 -8.36 -5.94 -5.28
CA VAL A 113 -9.42 -4.92 -5.35
C VAL A 113 -10.79 -5.57 -5.06
N LEU A 114 -11.10 -6.69 -5.70
CA LEU A 114 -12.35 -7.42 -5.48
C LEU A 114 -12.46 -7.87 -4.02
N ALA A 115 -11.41 -8.50 -3.47
CA ALA A 115 -11.35 -8.89 -2.06
C ALA A 115 -11.53 -7.71 -1.10
N TYR A 116 -11.06 -6.51 -1.46
CA TYR A 116 -11.32 -5.32 -0.67
C TYR A 116 -12.81 -4.96 -0.66
N LEU A 117 -13.43 -4.94 -1.84
CA LEU A 117 -14.80 -4.47 -2.04
C LEU A 117 -15.86 -5.43 -1.47
N VAL A 118 -15.58 -6.73 -1.44
CA VAL A 118 -16.55 -7.74 -0.95
C VAL A 118 -16.58 -7.88 0.57
N ARG A 119 -15.66 -7.20 1.29
CA ARG A 119 -15.68 -7.15 2.75
C ARG A 119 -17.03 -6.67 3.30
N PRO A 120 -17.43 -7.10 4.51
CA PRO A 120 -16.68 -7.99 5.42
C PRO A 120 -16.94 -9.48 5.18
N SER A 121 -17.98 -9.85 4.43
CA SER A 121 -18.52 -11.21 4.41
C SER A 121 -18.58 -11.89 3.04
N GLY A 122 -18.11 -11.22 1.98
CA GLY A 122 -18.06 -11.82 0.65
C GLY A 122 -16.87 -12.75 0.45
N VAL A 123 -16.92 -13.52 -0.64
CA VAL A 123 -16.01 -14.65 -0.94
C VAL A 123 -15.63 -14.69 -2.40
#